data_AF-A0A4Y6PPI5-F1
#
_entry.id   AF-A0A4Y6PPI5-F1
#
_cell.length_a   1.000
_cell.length_b   1.000
_cell.length_c   1.000
_cell.angle_alpha   90.00
_cell.angle_beta   90.00
_cell.angle_gamma   90.00
#
_symmetry.space_group_name_H-M   'P 1'
#
loop_
_entity.id
_entity.type
_entity.pdbx_description
1 polymer ?
#
loop_
_entity_poly.entity_id
_entity_poly.type
_entity_poly.pdbx_seq_one_letter_code
_entity_poly.pdbx_strand_id
1 'polypeptide(L)'
;MELEKYRDVHPNWHRVASLSQPQARATLKLLLAGVFLDGKLTSGELQALAETWQKLPFVQPALSGESLEHLLAQTHDELEALLEDPERFEGFIESVTEKFVDEENKLAVLRLLAIVLTEDGTDENEHALLYATGHHFGFEYDTVDDVVRAVWESYEESQASASGQKRKKPILKGKHWNDVREKRSYPNPFTSRIV
;
A
#
# COMPACT_ATOMS: atom_id res chain seq x y z
N MET A 1 -12.41 5.44 4.98
CA MET A 1 -11.25 6.35 4.97
C MET A 1 -11.65 7.82 5.15
N GLU A 2 -11.49 8.34 6.36
CA GLU A 2 -11.60 9.78 6.64
C GLU A 2 -10.27 10.46 6.28
N LEU A 3 -10.20 11.01 5.07
CA LEU A 3 -8.98 11.61 4.52
C LEU A 3 -8.43 12.76 5.37
N GLU A 4 -9.28 13.49 6.09
CA GLU A 4 -8.87 14.63 6.94
C GLU A 4 -7.82 14.27 8.01
N LYS A 5 -7.71 13.00 8.40
CA LYS A 5 -6.73 12.50 9.38
C LYS A 5 -5.28 12.49 8.89
N TYR A 6 -5.08 12.56 7.58
CA TYR A 6 -3.75 12.46 6.94
C TYR A 6 -3.32 13.78 6.29
N ARG A 7 -3.91 14.90 6.70
CA ARG A 7 -3.75 16.21 6.05
C ARG A 7 -2.29 16.62 5.85
N ASP A 8 -1.41 16.30 6.79
CA ASP A 8 0.00 16.69 6.79
C ASP A 8 0.93 15.69 6.07
N VAL A 9 0.41 14.51 5.73
CA VAL A 9 1.15 13.39 5.10
C VAL A 9 0.46 12.88 3.84
N HIS A 10 -0.50 13.65 3.34
CA HIS A 10 -1.32 13.24 2.21
C HIS A 10 -0.45 12.87 1.01
N PRO A 11 -0.88 11.84 0.25
CA PRO A 11 -0.37 11.71 -1.09
C PRO A 11 -0.79 13.00 -1.82
N ASN A 12 0.06 13.53 -2.69
CA ASN A 12 -0.30 14.71 -3.45
C ASN A 12 -1.58 14.37 -4.26
N TRP A 13 -2.76 14.76 -3.77
CA TRP A 13 -4.04 14.30 -4.32
C TRP A 13 -4.25 14.77 -5.75
N HIS A 14 -3.66 15.90 -6.12
CA HIS A 14 -3.66 16.36 -7.50
C HIS A 14 -2.89 15.38 -8.40
N ARG A 15 -1.71 14.93 -7.94
CA ARG A 15 -0.92 13.91 -8.65
C ARG A 15 -1.66 12.59 -8.75
N VAL A 16 -2.19 12.09 -7.63
CA VAL A 16 -2.99 10.86 -7.60
C VAL A 16 -4.20 10.96 -8.53
N ALA A 17 -4.96 12.06 -8.49
CA ALA A 17 -6.09 12.26 -9.39
C ALA A 17 -5.70 12.36 -10.87
N SER A 18 -4.46 12.76 -11.16
CA SER A 18 -3.93 12.90 -12.52
C SER A 18 -3.22 11.65 -13.06
N LEU A 19 -3.23 10.55 -12.30
CA LEU A 19 -2.60 9.31 -12.75
C LEU A 19 -3.20 8.84 -14.08
N SER A 20 -2.33 8.44 -14.99
CA SER A 20 -2.76 7.80 -16.23
C SER A 20 -3.46 6.47 -15.93
N GLN A 21 -4.28 5.98 -16.87
CA GLN A 21 -4.97 4.70 -16.70
C GLN A 21 -4.05 3.53 -16.27
N PRO A 22 -2.88 3.29 -16.90
CA PRO A 22 -1.97 2.23 -16.47
C PRO A 22 -1.47 2.42 -15.03
N GLN A 23 -1.17 3.66 -14.64
CA GLN A 23 -0.72 3.99 -13.28
C GLN A 23 -1.83 3.82 -12.27
N ALA A 24 -3.05 4.24 -12.60
CA ALA A 24 -4.20 4.09 -11.75
C ALA A 24 -4.54 2.61 -11.51
N ARG A 25 -4.46 1.77 -12.55
CA ARG A 25 -4.59 0.31 -12.43
C ARG A 25 -3.49 -0.28 -11.56
N ALA A 26 -2.23 0.07 -11.81
CA ALA A 26 -1.10 -0.39 -10.99
C ALA A 26 -1.25 0.02 -9.51
N THR A 27 -1.76 1.23 -9.26
CA THR A 27 -2.06 1.72 -7.91
C THR A 27 -3.14 0.84 -7.25
N LEU A 28 -4.24 0.54 -7.94
CA LEU A 28 -5.26 -0.37 -7.42
C LEU A 28 -4.72 -1.77 -7.12
N LYS A 29 -3.83 -2.29 -7.97
CA LYS A 29 -3.18 -3.58 -7.73
C LYS A 29 -2.34 -3.57 -6.45
N LEU A 30 -1.59 -2.50 -6.19
CA LEU A 30 -0.83 -2.35 -4.94
C LEU A 30 -1.74 -2.27 -3.72
N LEU A 31 -2.81 -1.48 -3.79
CA LEU A 31 -3.73 -1.34 -2.67
C LEU A 31 -4.41 -2.67 -2.37
N LEU A 32 -4.84 -3.41 -3.40
CA LEU A 32 -5.44 -4.72 -3.20
C LEU A 32 -4.43 -5.73 -2.67
N ALA A 33 -3.19 -5.71 -3.15
CA ALA A 33 -2.11 -6.55 -2.61
C ALA A 33 -1.95 -6.32 -1.11
N GLY A 34 -1.95 -5.06 -0.68
CA GLY A 34 -1.91 -4.67 0.72
C GLY A 34 -3.03 -5.28 1.55
N VAL A 35 -4.28 -5.04 1.17
CA VAL A 35 -5.45 -5.58 1.88
C VAL A 35 -5.48 -7.12 1.87
N PHE A 36 -4.93 -7.74 0.82
CA PHE A 36 -4.85 -9.20 0.71
C PHE A 36 -3.75 -9.81 1.60
N LEU A 37 -2.80 -9.02 2.10
CA LEU A 37 -1.78 -9.50 3.02
C LEU A 37 -2.34 -9.97 4.36
N ASP A 38 -3.54 -9.55 4.73
CA ASP A 38 -4.20 -9.99 5.97
C ASP A 38 -4.98 -11.30 5.81
N GLY A 39 -5.29 -11.72 4.59
CA GLY A 39 -6.11 -12.91 4.40
C GLY A 39 -6.72 -13.00 3.01
N LYS A 40 -7.44 -14.10 2.79
CA LYS A 40 -8.31 -14.20 1.62
C LYS A 40 -9.45 -13.20 1.75
N LEU A 41 -9.68 -12.43 0.69
CA LEU A 41 -10.86 -11.59 0.60
C LEU A 41 -12.02 -12.40 0.05
N THR A 42 -13.12 -12.39 0.78
CA THR A 42 -14.39 -12.91 0.29
C THR A 42 -14.96 -12.00 -0.79
N SER A 43 -15.84 -12.53 -1.64
CA SER A 43 -16.52 -11.71 -2.66
C SER A 43 -17.31 -10.53 -2.07
N GLY A 44 -17.83 -10.68 -0.84
CA GLY A 44 -18.52 -9.60 -0.13
C GLY A 44 -17.58 -8.48 0.32
N GLU A 45 -16.36 -8.81 0.76
CA GLU A 45 -15.34 -7.83 1.11
C GLU A 45 -14.82 -7.09 -0.13
N LEU A 46 -14.64 -7.79 -1.25
CA LEU A 46 -14.29 -7.16 -2.53
C LEU A 46 -15.36 -6.16 -2.99
N GLN A 47 -16.64 -6.48 -2.83
CA GLN A 47 -17.73 -5.57 -3.17
C GLN A 47 -17.73 -4.32 -2.26
N ALA A 48 -17.55 -4.51 -0.94
CA ALA A 48 -17.47 -3.39 0.01
C ALA A 48 -16.24 -2.49 -0.27
N LEU A 49 -15.10 -3.09 -0.64
CA LEU A 49 -13.92 -2.36 -1.10
C LEU A 49 -14.22 -1.57 -2.37
N ALA A 50 -14.91 -2.17 -3.34
CA ALA A 50 -15.29 -1.48 -4.57
C ALA A 50 -16.17 -0.25 -4.29
N GLU A 51 -17.19 -0.37 -3.44
CA GLU A 51 -18.04 0.76 -3.05
C GLU A 51 -17.25 1.88 -2.34
N THR A 52 -16.28 1.50 -1.52
CA THR A 52 -15.44 2.45 -0.79
C THR A 52 -14.47 3.16 -1.73
N TRP A 53 -13.81 2.41 -2.61
CA TRP A 53 -12.75 2.91 -3.48
C TRP A 53 -13.27 3.64 -4.71
N GLN A 54 -14.52 3.43 -5.14
CA GLN A 54 -15.15 4.22 -6.20
C GLN A 54 -15.07 5.74 -5.98
N LYS A 55 -14.94 6.17 -4.72
CA LYS A 55 -14.80 7.59 -4.35
C LYS A 55 -13.39 8.16 -4.54
N LEU A 56 -12.40 7.31 -4.81
CA LEU A 56 -11.03 7.73 -5.00
C LEU A 56 -10.85 8.39 -6.39
N PRO A 57 -10.12 9.51 -6.46
CA PRO A 57 -10.09 10.34 -7.67
C PRO A 57 -9.38 9.67 -8.86
N PHE A 58 -8.59 8.62 -8.61
CA PHE A 58 -7.85 7.88 -9.64
C PHE A 58 -8.57 6.63 -10.14
N VAL A 59 -9.69 6.23 -9.52
CA VAL A 59 -10.37 4.98 -9.90
C VAL A 59 -11.00 5.07 -11.28
N GLN A 60 -11.68 6.17 -11.60
CA GLN A 60 -12.33 6.32 -12.91
C GLN A 60 -11.34 6.14 -14.09
N PRO A 61 -10.13 6.77 -14.06
CA PRO A 61 -9.08 6.47 -15.03
C PRO A 61 -8.71 4.99 -15.13
N ALA A 62 -8.69 4.24 -14.03
CA ALA A 62 -8.30 2.83 -14.02
C ALA A 62 -9.28 1.92 -14.77
N LEU A 63 -10.56 2.28 -14.80
CA LEU A 63 -11.63 1.35 -15.18
C LEU A 63 -11.73 1.07 -16.68
N SER A 64 -11.23 1.88 -17.61
CA SER A 64 -11.27 1.55 -19.06
C SER A 64 -12.62 1.04 -19.65
N GLY A 65 -13.76 1.27 -18.99
CA GLY A 65 -15.06 0.71 -19.38
C GLY A 65 -15.45 -0.64 -18.73
N GLU A 66 -14.62 -1.23 -17.86
CA GLU A 66 -15.01 -2.34 -16.96
C GLU A 66 -15.51 -1.80 -15.60
N SER A 67 -16.19 -2.66 -14.83
CA SER A 67 -16.56 -2.33 -13.45
C SER A 67 -15.36 -2.50 -12.51
N LEU A 68 -15.33 -1.71 -11.43
CA LEU A 68 -14.29 -1.84 -10.40
C LEU A 68 -14.30 -3.24 -9.77
N GLU A 69 -15.47 -3.81 -9.54
CA GLU A 69 -15.62 -5.17 -9.02
C GLU A 69 -14.91 -6.21 -9.91
N HIS A 70 -15.03 -6.07 -11.24
CA HIS A 70 -14.38 -6.99 -12.17
C HIS A 70 -12.85 -6.87 -12.11
N LEU A 71 -12.33 -5.64 -12.10
CA LEU A 71 -10.91 -5.38 -11.98
C LEU A 71 -10.33 -5.90 -10.66
N LEU A 72 -11.05 -5.71 -9.56
CA LEU A 72 -10.65 -6.21 -8.24
C LEU A 72 -10.68 -7.74 -8.19
N ALA A 73 -11.69 -8.39 -8.79
CA ALA A 73 -11.75 -9.85 -8.88
C ALA A 73 -10.59 -10.43 -9.71
N GLN A 74 -10.28 -9.86 -10.88
CA GLN A 74 -9.12 -10.30 -11.68
C GLN A 74 -7.81 -10.14 -10.92
N THR A 75 -7.65 -9.02 -10.22
CA THR A 75 -6.44 -8.76 -9.43
C THR A 75 -6.36 -9.70 -8.23
N HIS A 76 -7.49 -10.02 -7.59
CA HIS A 76 -7.54 -11.01 -6.52
C HIS A 76 -7.04 -12.39 -7.00
N ASP A 77 -7.46 -12.85 -8.18
CA ASP A 77 -6.99 -14.13 -8.73
C ASP A 77 -5.48 -14.11 -9.03
N GLU A 78 -4.94 -12.98 -9.51
CA GLU A 78 -3.50 -12.78 -9.68
C GLU A 78 -2.76 -12.87 -8.33
N LEU A 79 -3.31 -12.29 -7.25
CA LEU A 79 -2.73 -12.29 -5.91
C LEU A 79 -2.84 -13.67 -5.23
N GLU A 80 -3.92 -14.42 -5.46
CA GLU A 80 -4.02 -15.81 -4.99
C GLU A 80 -2.90 -16.67 -5.57
N ALA A 81 -2.54 -16.47 -6.85
CA ALA A 81 -1.42 -17.17 -7.46
C ALA A 81 -0.07 -16.84 -6.81
N LEU A 82 0.08 -15.67 -6.16
CA LEU A 82 1.29 -15.32 -5.41
C LEU A 82 1.40 -16.07 -4.08
N LEU A 83 0.28 -16.47 -3.47
CA LEU A 83 0.28 -17.34 -2.28
C LEU A 83 0.72 -18.76 -2.65
N GLU A 84 0.34 -19.23 -3.84
CA GLU A 84 0.72 -20.57 -4.32
C GLU A 84 2.17 -20.62 -4.81
N ASP A 85 2.65 -19.53 -5.42
CA ASP A 85 4.01 -19.40 -5.95
C ASP A 85 4.61 -18.04 -5.58
N PRO A 86 5.14 -17.91 -4.35
CA PRO A 86 5.69 -16.64 -3.87
C PRO A 86 6.86 -16.12 -4.73
N GLU A 87 7.57 -16.95 -5.48
CA GLU A 87 8.67 -16.51 -6.35
C GLU A 87 8.20 -15.50 -7.42
N ARG A 88 6.88 -15.45 -7.70
CA ARG A 88 6.27 -14.49 -8.63
C ARG A 88 6.11 -13.08 -8.07
N PHE A 89 6.30 -12.88 -6.77
CA PHE A 89 6.11 -11.58 -6.11
C PHE A 89 6.97 -10.49 -6.74
N GLU A 90 8.23 -10.79 -7.04
CA GLU A 90 9.15 -9.82 -7.64
C GLU A 90 8.64 -9.35 -9.01
N GLY A 91 8.18 -10.28 -9.85
CA GLY A 91 7.58 -9.96 -11.15
C GLY A 91 6.28 -9.17 -11.01
N PHE A 92 5.48 -9.44 -9.98
CA PHE A 92 4.29 -8.64 -9.69
C PHE A 92 4.67 -7.19 -9.35
N ILE A 93 5.58 -6.97 -8.39
CA ILE A 93 6.00 -5.62 -7.99
C ILE A 93 6.67 -4.89 -9.15
N GLU A 94 7.54 -5.55 -9.91
CA GLU A 94 8.16 -4.96 -11.10
C GLU A 94 7.10 -4.51 -12.12
N SER A 95 6.13 -5.38 -12.44
CA SER A 95 5.07 -5.08 -13.42
C SER A 95 4.19 -3.87 -13.05
N VAL A 96 4.04 -3.64 -11.75
CA VAL A 96 3.29 -2.50 -11.21
C VAL A 96 4.15 -1.24 -11.24
N THR A 97 5.38 -1.34 -10.73
CA THR A 97 6.24 -0.18 -10.47
C THR A 97 6.82 0.41 -11.75
N GLU A 98 7.03 -0.39 -12.80
CA GLU A 98 7.50 0.06 -14.11
C GLU A 98 6.54 1.07 -14.80
N LYS A 99 5.28 1.15 -14.36
CA LYS A 99 4.29 2.11 -14.90
C LYS A 99 4.57 3.55 -14.44
N PHE A 100 5.50 3.74 -13.49
CA PHE A 100 5.80 5.02 -12.89
C PHE A 100 7.23 5.45 -13.26
N VAL A 101 7.31 6.49 -14.10
CA VAL A 101 8.60 7.12 -14.45
C VAL A 101 8.84 8.37 -13.58
N ASP A 102 7.79 9.16 -13.38
CA ASP A 102 7.82 10.40 -12.62
C ASP A 102 7.96 10.17 -11.10
N GLU A 103 8.97 10.78 -10.49
CA GLU A 103 9.32 10.58 -9.08
C GLU A 103 8.23 11.08 -8.13
N GLU A 104 7.55 12.18 -8.47
CA GLU A 104 6.45 12.69 -7.64
C GLU A 104 5.25 11.74 -7.65
N ASN A 105 4.93 11.13 -8.78
CA ASN A 105 3.89 10.09 -8.86
C ASN A 105 4.27 8.84 -8.04
N LYS A 106 5.53 8.39 -8.13
CA LYS A 106 6.03 7.26 -7.31
C LYS A 106 5.85 7.53 -5.82
N LEU A 107 6.28 8.71 -5.36
CA LEU A 107 6.18 9.09 -3.95
C LEU A 107 4.72 9.26 -3.50
N ALA A 108 3.86 9.83 -4.35
CA ALA A 108 2.44 9.97 -4.06
C ALA A 108 1.75 8.60 -3.90
N VAL A 109 2.07 7.64 -4.77
CA VAL A 109 1.53 6.27 -4.68
C VAL A 109 2.07 5.53 -3.46
N LEU A 110 3.37 5.66 -3.15
CA LEU A 110 3.96 5.06 -1.95
C LEU A 110 3.28 5.58 -0.66
N ARG A 111 3.04 6.90 -0.57
CA ARG A 111 2.30 7.50 0.56
C ARG A 111 0.86 7.00 0.67
N LEU A 112 0.18 6.88 -0.47
CA LEU A 112 -1.19 6.36 -0.51
C LEU A 112 -1.23 4.90 -0.02
N LEU A 113 -0.30 4.06 -0.48
CA LEU A 113 -0.17 2.69 -0.02
C LEU A 113 0.10 2.64 1.49
N ALA A 114 1.05 3.43 1.99
CA ALA A 114 1.35 3.49 3.42
C ALA A 114 0.13 3.89 4.27
N ILE A 115 -0.68 4.85 3.80
CA ILE A 115 -1.91 5.27 4.48
C ILE A 115 -2.92 4.13 4.58
N VAL A 116 -3.10 3.38 3.50
CA VAL A 116 -4.04 2.24 3.48
C VAL A 116 -3.59 1.15 4.45
N LEU A 117 -2.30 0.81 4.44
CA LEU A 117 -1.70 -0.21 5.31
C LEU A 117 -1.55 0.21 6.79
N THR A 118 -1.88 1.46 7.13
CA THR A 118 -1.77 1.96 8.51
C THR A 118 -3.14 2.19 9.14
N GLU A 119 -4.25 1.97 8.42
CA GLU A 119 -5.60 2.34 8.89
C GLU A 119 -6.03 1.51 10.13
N ASP A 120 -5.63 0.25 10.22
CA ASP A 120 -5.88 -0.70 11.33
C ASP A 120 -4.62 -1.10 12.12
N GLY A 121 -3.45 -0.72 11.63
CA GLY A 121 -2.16 -0.87 12.28
C GLY A 121 -1.26 -1.82 11.52
N THR A 122 0.00 -1.43 11.31
CA THR A 122 0.86 -2.06 10.31
C THR A 122 1.56 -3.32 10.83
N ASP A 123 1.49 -4.42 10.10
CA ASP A 123 2.16 -5.68 10.40
C ASP A 123 3.53 -5.83 9.69
N GLU A 124 4.25 -6.95 9.90
CA GLU A 124 5.56 -7.16 9.27
C GLU A 124 5.48 -7.39 7.74
N ASN A 125 4.40 -7.98 7.23
CA ASN A 125 4.19 -8.24 5.80
C ASN A 125 3.84 -6.95 5.05
N GLU A 126 3.00 -6.10 5.62
CA GLU A 126 2.64 -4.81 5.04
C GLU A 126 3.85 -3.88 4.92
N HIS A 127 4.71 -3.88 5.94
CA HIS A 127 6.01 -3.20 5.84
C HIS A 127 6.86 -3.77 4.72
N ALA A 128 6.95 -5.09 4.58
CA ALA A 128 7.72 -5.71 3.53
C ALA A 128 7.23 -5.33 2.13
N LEU A 129 5.91 -5.21 1.93
CA LEU A 129 5.33 -4.68 0.69
C LEU A 129 5.70 -3.21 0.43
N LEU A 130 5.70 -2.37 1.46
CA LEU A 130 6.11 -0.96 1.35
C LEU A 130 7.58 -0.82 0.93
N TYR A 131 8.47 -1.61 1.53
CA TYR A 131 9.89 -1.60 1.17
C TYR A 131 10.13 -2.16 -0.23
N ALA A 132 9.46 -3.27 -0.60
CA ALA A 132 9.53 -3.81 -1.96
C ALA A 132 9.12 -2.76 -2.99
N THR A 133 7.97 -2.12 -2.76
CA THR A 133 7.44 -1.07 -3.63
C THR A 133 8.39 0.12 -3.72
N GLY A 134 8.89 0.61 -2.57
CA GLY A 134 9.83 1.72 -2.51
C GLY A 134 11.15 1.43 -3.22
N HIS A 135 11.70 0.22 -3.02
CA HIS A 135 12.93 -0.22 -3.68
C HIS A 135 12.79 -0.25 -5.20
N HIS A 136 11.72 -0.86 -5.72
CA HIS A 136 11.47 -0.91 -7.16
C HIS A 136 11.16 0.46 -7.77
N PHE A 137 10.60 1.39 -7.00
CA PHE A 137 10.50 2.79 -7.40
C PHE A 137 11.87 3.49 -7.49
N GLY A 138 12.93 2.91 -6.92
CA GLY A 138 14.28 3.45 -6.87
C GLY A 138 14.53 4.34 -5.65
N PHE A 139 13.71 4.24 -4.61
CA PHE A 139 13.91 4.98 -3.37
C PHE A 139 14.88 4.27 -2.44
N GLU A 140 15.69 5.06 -1.75
CA GLU A 140 16.51 4.59 -0.63
C GLU A 140 15.63 4.16 0.55
N TYR A 141 16.11 3.21 1.34
CA TYR A 141 15.40 2.72 2.52
C TYR A 141 15.00 3.85 3.48
N ASP A 142 15.90 4.81 3.71
CA ASP A 142 15.64 5.95 4.60
C ASP A 142 14.47 6.84 4.09
N THR A 143 14.24 6.90 2.78
CA THR A 143 13.09 7.63 2.20
C THR A 143 11.78 6.89 2.48
N VAL A 144 11.76 5.57 2.33
CA VAL A 144 10.59 4.74 2.64
C VAL A 144 10.27 4.83 4.14
N ASP A 145 11.30 4.74 4.97
CA ASP A 145 11.23 4.91 6.43
C ASP A 145 10.56 6.22 6.83
N ASP A 146 10.99 7.33 6.23
CA ASP A 146 10.45 8.65 6.53
C ASP A 146 8.97 8.76 6.12
N VAL A 147 8.57 8.13 5.01
CA VAL A 147 7.16 8.06 4.59
C VAL A 147 6.32 7.28 5.60
N VAL A 148 6.74 6.05 5.94
CA VAL A 148 6.01 5.18 6.87
C VAL A 148 5.89 5.85 8.24
N ARG A 149 6.99 6.41 8.75
CA ARG A 149 7.01 7.11 10.03
C ARG A 149 6.05 8.30 10.03
N ALA A 150 6.09 9.14 8.99
CA ALA A 150 5.21 10.30 8.91
C ALA A 150 3.74 9.90 8.90
N VAL A 151 3.36 8.88 8.11
CA VAL A 151 2.00 8.37 8.05
C VAL A 151 1.53 7.83 9.40
N TRP A 152 2.37 7.05 10.07
CA TRP A 152 2.09 6.52 11.40
C TRP A 152 1.92 7.62 12.46
N GLU A 153 2.80 8.61 12.47
CA GLU A 153 2.72 9.74 13.40
C GLU A 153 1.41 10.53 13.21
N SER A 154 1.01 10.77 11.95
CA SER A 154 -0.28 11.41 11.63
C SER A 154 -1.47 10.58 12.11
N TYR A 155 -1.41 9.25 11.94
CA TYR A 155 -2.46 8.34 12.41
C TYR A 155 -2.61 8.40 13.94
N GLU A 156 -1.52 8.24 14.68
CA GLU A 156 -1.49 8.30 16.14
C GLU A 156 -1.98 9.66 16.68
N GLU A 157 -1.59 10.77 16.04
CA GLU A 157 -2.09 12.10 16.40
C GLU A 157 -3.60 12.24 16.21
N SER A 158 -4.15 11.65 15.14
CA SER A 158 -5.60 11.63 14.90
C SER A 158 -6.35 10.80 15.96
N GLN A 159 -5.80 9.64 16.34
CA GLN A 159 -6.40 8.74 17.34
C GLN A 159 -6.33 9.31 18.76
N ALA A 160 -5.20 9.94 19.12
CA ALA A 160 -5.03 10.62 20.41
C ALA A 160 -5.99 11.82 20.55
N SER A 161 -6.18 12.57 19.46
CA SER A 161 -7.13 13.70 19.42
C SER A 161 -8.58 13.23 19.55
N ALA A 162 -8.93 12.09 18.95
CA ALA A 162 -10.29 11.53 19.02
C ALA A 162 -10.61 10.89 20.38
N SER A 163 -9.62 10.30 21.06
CA SER A 163 -9.82 9.53 22.31
C SER A 163 -9.46 10.29 23.59
N GLY A 164 -8.82 11.46 23.50
CA GLY A 164 -8.31 12.21 24.66
C GLY A 164 -7.18 11.48 25.42
N GLN A 165 -6.64 10.39 24.87
CA GLN A 165 -5.57 9.60 25.48
C GLN A 165 -4.17 10.12 25.12
N LYS A 166 -3.18 9.85 25.99
CA LYS A 166 -1.77 10.15 25.73
C LYS A 166 -1.25 9.28 24.58
N ARG A 167 -0.54 9.92 23.64
CA ARG A 167 0.15 9.31 22.49
C ARG A 167 0.78 7.96 22.85
N LYS A 168 0.54 6.90 22.08
CA LYS A 168 1.39 5.70 22.17
C LYS A 168 2.78 6.10 21.66
N LYS A 169 3.83 5.47 22.19
CA LYS A 169 5.19 5.76 21.73
C LYS A 169 5.28 5.40 20.23
N PRO A 170 5.93 6.24 19.40
CA PRO A 170 6.18 5.86 18.01
C PRO A 170 6.86 4.50 17.97
N ILE A 171 6.58 3.71 16.93
CA ILE A 171 7.28 2.44 16.69
C ILE A 171 8.76 2.78 16.51
N LEU A 172 9.52 2.65 17.59
CA LEU A 172 10.96 2.74 17.58
C LEU A 172 11.45 1.47 16.91
N LYS A 173 11.82 1.56 15.62
CA LYS A 173 12.68 0.63 14.87
C LYS A 173 12.63 -0.81 15.41
N GLY A 174 11.64 -1.59 14.99
CA GLY A 174 11.49 -3.00 15.42
C GLY A 174 12.68 -3.87 15.03
N LYS A 175 12.89 -5.05 15.62
CA LYS A 175 14.05 -5.92 15.31
C LYS A 175 14.21 -6.24 13.80
N HIS A 176 13.09 -6.38 13.09
CA HIS A 176 13.06 -6.57 11.63
C HIS A 176 13.66 -5.37 10.85
N TRP A 177 13.57 -4.16 11.41
CA TRP A 177 14.15 -2.92 10.89
C TRP A 177 15.67 -3.02 10.67
N ASN A 178 16.37 -3.60 11.64
CA ASN A 178 17.83 -3.73 11.55
C ASN A 178 18.20 -4.87 10.60
N ASP A 179 17.43 -5.97 10.61
CA ASP A 179 17.68 -7.11 9.72
C ASP A 179 17.49 -6.77 8.24
N VAL A 180 16.42 -6.06 7.85
CA VAL A 180 16.18 -5.63 6.45
C VAL A 180 17.23 -4.60 6.01
N ARG A 181 17.60 -3.68 6.92
CA ARG A 181 18.57 -2.61 6.66
C ARG A 181 20.02 -3.13 6.60
N GLU A 182 20.36 -4.16 7.39
CA GLU A 182 21.66 -4.83 7.35
C GLU A 182 21.78 -5.81 6.18
N LYS A 183 20.70 -6.51 5.81
CA LYS A 183 20.69 -7.48 4.70
C LYS A 183 20.44 -6.82 3.33
N ARG A 184 19.90 -5.59 3.29
CA ARG A 184 19.43 -4.91 2.07
C ARG A 184 18.52 -5.79 1.20
N SER A 185 17.71 -6.63 1.83
CA SER A 185 16.69 -7.43 1.15
C SER A 185 15.38 -7.28 1.91
N TYR A 186 14.31 -6.90 1.22
CA TYR A 186 12.97 -7.00 1.79
C TYR A 186 12.51 -8.47 1.72
N PRO A 187 11.93 -9.03 2.79
CA PRO A 187 11.35 -10.37 2.73
C PRO A 187 10.13 -10.33 1.80
N ASN A 188 9.84 -11.44 1.14
CA ASN A 188 8.62 -11.55 0.35
C ASN A 188 7.42 -11.71 1.29
N PRO A 189 6.46 -10.76 1.30
CA PRO A 189 5.35 -10.77 2.26
C PRO A 189 4.40 -11.96 2.10
N PHE A 190 4.48 -12.68 0.97
CA PHE A 190 3.68 -13.88 0.71
C PHE A 190 4.38 -15.19 1.16
N THR A 191 5.65 -15.15 1.59
CA THR A 191 6.38 -16.34 2.04
C THR A 191 6.19 -16.70 3.51
N SER A 192 5.84 -15.73 4.35
CA SER A 192 5.72 -15.86 5.81
C SER A 192 4.53 -16.71 6.28
N ARG A 193 3.59 -17.04 5.36
CA ARG A 193 2.32 -17.73 5.65
C ARG A 193 2.38 -19.25 5.49
N ILE A 194 3.50 -19.81 5.06
CA ILE A 194 3.70 -21.26 4.95
C ILE A 194 4.16 -21.81 6.31
N VAL A 195 3.26 -21.92 7.28
CA VAL A 195 3.44 -22.73 8.49
C VAL A 195 2.14 -23.42 8.87
#